data_AF-A0A7C3Y9X7-F1
#
_entry.id   AF-A0A7C3Y9X7-F1
#
_cell.length_a   1.000
_cell.length_b   1.000
_cell.length_c   1.000
_cell.angle_alpha   90.00
_cell.angle_beta   90.00
_cell.angle_gamma   90.00
#
_symmetry.space_group_name_H-M   'P 1'
#
loop_
_entity.id
_entity.type
_entity.pdbx_description
1 polymer ?
#
loop_
_entity_poly.entity_id
_entity_poly.type
_entity_poly.pdbx_seq_one_letter_code
_entity_poly.pdbx_strand_id
1 'polypeptide(L)'
;MEKIDLLDLLPQKTERGREIIVEGESEKLILYVPRSKKWGGGRESKKIVIKRFVVLDELFFEGLGLWQGEGGKRKGIYFCNSDSRVLLHFLTFVERKLGLPRNKFKVTVCIPNPGEDNERKKRWSKTLGIPLRNFTAAPIDFRIRKDNVQVYLNSIVLVELLKNVYEKLKPVIVSNVKFAAAYLRGIFAGEGCVLLKKSGVLFHVDFATKDESSVMFYKQCLNFLEIAHGKYMKRGLKFPVYGYKNLKRFKELGIHTLHPEKRAKFERGFASYRRTNVMDGEEARELVLQQLASGPKTYDELAAALGKARTTIQAHHIPILEKRGLVRRAVKRGAAWLWEAV
;
A
#
# COMPACT_ATOMS: atom_id res chain seq x y z
N MET A 1 24.86 4.08 -0.20
CA MET A 1 23.60 3.31 -0.37
C MET A 1 23.68 2.09 0.51
N GLU A 2 22.70 1.90 1.38
CA GLU A 2 22.64 0.76 2.28
C GLU A 2 22.48 -0.54 1.47
N LYS A 3 23.26 -1.56 1.83
CA LYS A 3 23.23 -2.88 1.21
C LYS A 3 23.02 -3.93 2.29
N ILE A 4 22.31 -4.99 1.93
CA ILE A 4 22.18 -6.18 2.76
C ILE A 4 22.85 -7.38 2.08
N ASP A 5 23.42 -8.26 2.87
CA ASP A 5 23.86 -9.59 2.44
C ASP A 5 22.69 -10.57 2.61
N LEU A 6 22.23 -11.16 1.51
CA LEU A 6 21.15 -12.16 1.56
C LEU A 6 21.58 -13.46 2.23
N LEU A 7 22.89 -13.72 2.37
CA LEU A 7 23.39 -14.89 3.09
C LEU A 7 23.02 -14.81 4.58
N ASP A 8 23.16 -13.64 5.18
CA ASP A 8 22.83 -13.39 6.60
C ASP A 8 21.33 -13.51 6.90
N LEU A 9 20.50 -13.40 5.85
CA LEU A 9 19.06 -13.47 5.91
C LEU A 9 18.51 -14.80 5.38
N LEU A 10 19.36 -15.75 5.00
CA LEU A 10 18.90 -17.03 4.50
C LEU A 10 18.55 -17.97 5.66
N PRO A 11 17.34 -18.57 5.68
CA PRO A 11 17.05 -19.61 6.66
C PRO A 11 17.86 -20.88 6.36
N GLN A 12 18.37 -21.54 7.40
CA GLN A 12 19.11 -22.81 7.25
C GLN A 12 18.21 -23.98 6.82
N LYS A 13 16.91 -23.92 7.12
CA LYS A 13 15.92 -24.95 6.81
C LYS A 13 14.64 -24.33 6.28
N THR A 14 13.95 -25.06 5.40
CA THR A 14 12.56 -24.76 4.98
C THR A 14 11.57 -24.93 6.14
N GLU A 15 10.35 -24.42 6.01
CA GLU A 15 9.25 -24.65 7.00
C GLU A 15 8.97 -26.14 7.25
N ARG A 16 9.35 -27.02 6.32
CA ARG A 16 9.22 -28.49 6.45
C ARG A 16 10.46 -29.15 7.06
N GLY A 17 11.40 -28.38 7.58
CA GLY A 17 12.62 -28.87 8.22
C GLY A 17 13.69 -29.40 7.25
N ARG A 18 13.51 -29.28 5.93
CA ARG A 18 14.56 -29.66 4.95
C ARG A 18 15.66 -28.61 4.91
N GLU A 19 16.89 -29.05 4.96
CA GLU A 19 18.09 -28.22 4.87
C GLU A 19 18.19 -27.49 3.53
N ILE A 20 18.59 -26.22 3.58
CA ILE A 20 18.87 -25.40 2.40
C ILE A 20 20.39 -25.34 2.24
N ILE A 21 20.86 -25.79 1.08
CA ILE A 21 22.27 -25.72 0.73
C ILE A 21 22.53 -24.44 -0.05
N VAL A 22 23.63 -23.80 0.31
CA VAL A 22 24.16 -22.60 -0.32
C VAL A 22 25.52 -22.93 -0.90
N GLU A 23 25.63 -22.81 -2.21
CA GLU A 23 26.91 -22.74 -2.91
C GLU A 23 27.07 -21.31 -3.44
N GLY A 24 28.28 -20.80 -3.63
CA GLY A 24 28.43 -19.48 -4.24
C GLY A 24 29.76 -18.80 -3.98
N GLU A 25 30.03 -17.81 -4.82
CA GLU A 25 31.20 -16.92 -4.76
C GLU A 25 30.80 -15.56 -4.18
N SER A 26 31.72 -14.59 -4.16
CA SER A 26 31.55 -13.27 -3.55
C SER A 26 30.26 -12.54 -3.93
N GLU A 27 29.78 -12.62 -5.18
CA GLU A 27 28.65 -11.79 -5.66
C GLU A 27 27.32 -12.53 -5.87
N LYS A 28 27.32 -13.86 -5.93
CA LYS A 28 26.14 -14.67 -6.28
C LYS A 28 26.00 -15.88 -5.38
N LEU A 29 24.75 -16.19 -5.02
CA LEU A 29 24.38 -17.38 -4.26
C LEU A 29 23.60 -18.36 -5.15
N ILE A 30 23.95 -19.63 -5.05
CA ILE A 30 23.25 -20.77 -5.64
C ILE A 30 22.54 -21.49 -4.51
N LEU A 31 21.21 -21.52 -4.57
CA LEU A 31 20.35 -22.02 -3.51
C LEU A 31 19.56 -23.23 -3.96
N TYR A 32 19.53 -24.29 -3.16
CA TYR A 32 18.72 -25.48 -3.41
C TYR A 32 18.49 -26.33 -2.15
N VAL A 33 17.56 -27.27 -2.25
CA VAL A 33 17.28 -28.32 -1.27
C VAL A 33 17.70 -29.66 -1.88
N PRO A 34 18.68 -30.37 -1.30
CA PRO A 34 19.19 -31.62 -1.84
C PRO A 34 18.14 -32.73 -1.74
N ARG A 35 18.28 -33.78 -2.55
CA ARG A 35 17.37 -34.94 -2.53
C ARG A 35 17.23 -35.51 -1.10
N SER A 36 15.99 -35.78 -0.68
CA SER A 36 15.77 -36.40 0.64
C SER A 36 16.35 -37.82 0.66
N LYS A 37 17.11 -38.17 1.70
CA LYS A 37 17.52 -39.56 1.95
C LYS A 37 16.44 -40.40 2.65
N LYS A 38 15.42 -39.76 3.23
CA LYS A 38 14.33 -40.42 3.95
C LYS A 38 13.09 -40.61 3.06
N TRP A 39 12.43 -41.78 3.17
CA TRP A 39 11.11 -42.18 2.64
C TRP A 39 10.81 -41.78 1.18
N GLY A 40 11.15 -42.64 0.22
CA GLY A 40 10.80 -42.45 -1.20
C GLY A 40 11.56 -41.32 -1.93
N GLY A 41 12.49 -40.65 -1.23
CA GLY A 41 13.53 -39.80 -1.81
C GLY A 41 13.02 -38.68 -2.71
N GLY A 42 12.25 -37.75 -2.15
CA GLY A 42 11.75 -36.58 -2.86
C GLY A 42 12.86 -35.86 -3.66
N ARG A 43 12.51 -35.43 -4.89
CA ARG A 43 13.45 -34.85 -5.85
C ARG A 43 14.22 -33.66 -5.27
N GLU A 44 15.46 -33.51 -5.71
CA GLU A 44 16.22 -32.28 -5.50
C GLU A 44 15.44 -31.08 -6.06
N SER A 45 15.43 -29.97 -5.34
CA SER A 45 14.81 -28.76 -5.86
C SER A 45 15.69 -28.14 -6.95
N LYS A 46 15.07 -27.49 -7.92
CA LYS A 46 15.79 -26.70 -8.92
C LYS A 46 16.77 -25.71 -8.25
N LYS A 47 18.04 -25.74 -8.65
CA LYS A 47 19.05 -24.74 -8.26
C LYS A 47 18.64 -23.36 -8.75
N ILE A 48 18.65 -22.37 -7.86
CA ILE A 48 18.35 -20.97 -8.17
C ILE A 48 19.58 -20.12 -7.90
N VAL A 49 19.97 -19.31 -8.88
CA VAL A 49 21.08 -18.35 -8.75
C VAL A 49 20.50 -16.97 -8.48
N ILE A 50 20.94 -16.33 -7.39
CA ILE A 50 20.54 -14.97 -7.02
C ILE A 50 21.77 -14.09 -6.73
N LYS A 51 21.57 -12.77 -6.68
CA LYS A 51 22.57 -11.84 -6.15
C LYS A 51 22.76 -12.06 -4.65
N ARG A 52 24.00 -11.96 -4.16
CA ARG A 52 24.30 -11.97 -2.73
C ARG A 52 23.95 -10.64 -2.07
N PHE A 53 24.41 -9.53 -2.66
CA PHE A 53 24.18 -8.20 -2.11
C PHE A 53 23.01 -7.50 -2.77
N VAL A 54 22.13 -6.92 -1.95
CA VAL A 54 20.97 -6.15 -2.43
C VAL A 54 21.03 -4.72 -1.90
N VAL A 55 20.92 -3.75 -2.81
CA VAL A 55 20.79 -2.33 -2.47
C VAL A 55 19.37 -2.04 -2.00
N LEU A 56 19.24 -1.47 -0.80
CA LEU A 56 17.99 -1.01 -0.22
C LEU A 56 17.62 0.38 -0.78
N ASP A 57 16.72 0.39 -1.77
CA ASP A 57 16.16 1.60 -2.37
C ASP A 57 14.65 1.45 -2.59
N GLU A 58 14.01 2.45 -3.21
CA GLU A 58 12.56 2.43 -3.43
C GLU A 58 12.11 1.21 -4.23
N LEU A 59 12.81 0.84 -5.30
CA LEU A 59 12.45 -0.32 -6.13
C LEU A 59 12.44 -1.62 -5.31
N PHE A 60 13.38 -1.75 -4.36
CA PHE A 60 13.39 -2.91 -3.48
C PHE A 60 12.15 -2.97 -2.58
N PHE A 61 11.81 -1.85 -1.92
CA PHE A 61 10.67 -1.82 -0.99
C PHE A 61 9.31 -1.81 -1.70
N GLU A 62 9.19 -1.17 -2.87
CA GLU A 62 8.01 -1.26 -3.74
C GLU A 62 7.77 -2.72 -4.17
N GLY A 63 8.82 -3.41 -4.62
CA GLY A 63 8.74 -4.82 -5.01
C GLY A 63 8.37 -5.75 -3.85
N LEU A 64 8.92 -5.49 -2.67
CA LEU A 64 8.55 -6.22 -1.45
C LEU A 64 7.09 -5.97 -1.06
N GLY A 65 6.62 -4.73 -1.16
CA GLY A 65 5.22 -4.36 -0.94
C GLY A 65 4.27 -5.04 -1.94
N LEU A 66 4.61 -5.04 -3.24
CA LEU A 66 3.83 -5.76 -4.26
C LEU A 66 3.72 -7.26 -3.96
N TRP A 67 4.84 -7.89 -3.59
CA TRP A 67 4.85 -9.31 -3.23
C TRP A 67 4.06 -9.59 -1.94
N GLN A 68 4.10 -8.68 -0.96
CA GLN A 68 3.31 -8.82 0.25
C GLN A 68 1.80 -8.67 -0.02
N GLY A 69 1.40 -7.73 -0.87
CA GLY A 69 0.01 -7.57 -1.30
C GLY A 69 -0.50 -8.76 -2.12
N GLU A 70 -0.10 -8.83 -3.39
CA GLU A 70 -0.68 -9.79 -4.35
C GLU A 70 0.18 -11.05 -4.56
N GLY A 71 1.34 -11.13 -3.92
CA GLY A 71 2.28 -12.21 -4.15
C GLY A 71 1.90 -13.53 -3.46
N GLY A 72 2.09 -14.64 -4.19
CA GLY A 72 1.95 -15.98 -3.63
C GLY A 72 3.17 -16.34 -2.77
N LYS A 73 2.92 -16.91 -1.59
CA LYS A 73 3.93 -17.15 -0.54
C LYS A 73 4.12 -18.63 -0.15
N ARG A 74 3.62 -19.57 -0.97
CA ARG A 74 3.58 -21.01 -0.64
C ARG A 74 4.62 -21.87 -1.36
N LYS A 75 4.71 -21.79 -2.70
CA LYS A 75 5.50 -22.73 -3.52
C LYS A 75 6.68 -22.08 -4.25
N GLY A 76 6.79 -20.76 -4.18
CA GLY A 76 7.64 -19.96 -5.04
C GLY A 76 7.24 -18.50 -4.99
N ILE A 77 7.88 -17.71 -5.83
CA ILE A 77 7.47 -16.33 -6.08
C ILE A 77 6.37 -16.35 -7.13
N TYR A 78 5.20 -15.85 -6.77
CA TYR A 78 4.10 -15.60 -7.69
C TYR A 78 3.71 -14.14 -7.55
N PHE A 79 3.28 -13.53 -8.63
CA PHE A 79 2.67 -12.21 -8.62
C PHE A 79 1.62 -12.15 -9.72
N CYS A 80 0.47 -11.56 -9.44
CA CYS A 80 -0.69 -11.58 -10.34
C CYS A 80 -1.32 -10.19 -10.39
N ASN A 81 -1.43 -9.61 -11.58
CA ASN A 81 -2.08 -8.32 -11.76
C ASN A 81 -2.65 -8.20 -13.19
N SER A 82 -3.60 -7.28 -13.38
CA SER A 82 -4.18 -7.01 -14.70
C SER A 82 -3.50 -5.84 -15.43
N ASP A 83 -2.77 -4.98 -14.71
CA ASP A 83 -2.02 -3.85 -15.27
C ASP A 83 -0.58 -4.26 -15.60
N SER A 84 -0.20 -4.07 -16.88
CA SER A 84 1.12 -4.43 -17.39
C SER A 84 2.27 -3.63 -16.76
N ARG A 85 2.04 -2.38 -16.34
CA ARG A 85 3.07 -1.55 -15.72
C ARG A 85 3.42 -2.06 -14.32
N VAL A 86 2.42 -2.51 -13.57
CA VAL A 86 2.64 -3.12 -12.24
C VAL A 86 3.40 -4.44 -12.38
N LEU A 87 3.02 -5.30 -13.34
CA LEU A 87 3.75 -6.54 -13.65
C LEU A 87 5.20 -6.29 -14.05
N LEU A 88 5.43 -5.31 -14.93
CA LEU A 88 6.78 -4.93 -15.38
C LEU A 88 7.62 -4.37 -14.23
N HIS A 89 7.01 -3.60 -13.33
CA HIS A 89 7.70 -3.10 -12.14
C HIS A 89 8.12 -4.26 -11.22
N PHE A 90 7.23 -5.22 -10.97
CA PHE A 90 7.56 -6.43 -10.21
C PHE A 90 8.69 -7.25 -10.87
N LEU A 91 8.61 -7.47 -12.18
CA LEU A 91 9.66 -8.16 -12.94
C LEU A 91 11.00 -7.41 -12.88
N THR A 92 10.98 -6.08 -12.92
CA THR A 92 12.17 -5.24 -12.77
C THR A 92 12.78 -5.37 -11.38
N PHE A 93 11.96 -5.43 -10.34
CA PHE A 93 12.40 -5.71 -8.97
C PHE A 93 13.14 -7.04 -8.89
N VAL A 94 12.52 -8.16 -9.28
CA VAL A 94 13.17 -9.48 -9.18
C VAL A 94 14.42 -9.60 -10.04
N GLU A 95 14.43 -9.00 -11.23
CA GLU A 95 15.57 -9.01 -12.15
C GLU A 95 16.73 -8.17 -11.60
N ARG A 96 16.48 -6.91 -11.21
CA ARG A 96 17.55 -5.99 -10.79
C ARG A 96 18.02 -6.25 -9.36
N LYS A 97 17.11 -6.62 -8.46
CA LYS A 97 17.41 -6.81 -7.03
C LYS A 97 17.82 -8.24 -6.72
N LEU A 98 17.09 -9.22 -7.21
CA LEU A 98 17.39 -10.63 -6.91
C LEU A 98 18.28 -11.28 -7.98
N GLY A 99 18.48 -10.65 -9.14
CA GLY A 99 19.29 -11.21 -10.24
C GLY A 99 18.58 -12.32 -11.01
N LEU A 100 17.25 -12.39 -10.94
CA LEU A 100 16.48 -13.48 -11.56
C LEU A 100 16.06 -13.09 -12.98
N PRO A 101 16.58 -13.75 -14.02
CA PRO A 101 16.27 -13.37 -15.39
C PRO A 101 14.83 -13.77 -15.76
N ARG A 102 14.16 -12.90 -16.54
CA ARG A 102 12.75 -13.07 -16.95
C ARG A 102 12.47 -14.40 -17.65
N ASN A 103 13.44 -14.94 -18.38
CA ASN A 103 13.32 -16.22 -19.08
C ASN A 103 13.17 -17.44 -18.15
N LYS A 104 13.32 -17.28 -16.84
CA LYS A 104 13.07 -18.35 -15.84
C LYS A 104 11.62 -18.37 -15.35
N PHE A 105 10.87 -17.29 -15.53
CA PHE A 105 9.48 -17.19 -15.09
C PHE A 105 8.55 -17.91 -16.06
N LYS A 106 7.54 -18.58 -15.50
CA LYS A 106 6.37 -19.07 -16.22
C LYS A 106 5.24 -18.04 -16.10
N VAL A 107 4.32 -18.09 -17.05
CA VAL A 107 3.22 -17.13 -17.14
C VAL A 107 1.90 -17.85 -17.39
N THR A 108 0.89 -17.52 -16.60
CA THR A 108 -0.50 -17.92 -16.82
C THR A 108 -1.31 -16.67 -17.11
N VAL A 109 -2.02 -16.64 -18.24
CA VAL A 109 -2.94 -15.53 -18.57
C VAL A 109 -4.36 -16.03 -18.33
N CYS A 110 -5.02 -15.54 -17.29
CA CYS A 110 -6.44 -15.80 -17.07
C CYS A 110 -7.25 -14.84 -17.96
N ILE A 111 -8.17 -15.38 -18.76
CA ILE A 111 -8.93 -14.62 -19.75
C ILE A 111 -10.43 -14.60 -19.41
N PRO A 112 -11.16 -13.50 -19.69
CA PRO A 112 -12.58 -13.39 -19.35
C PRO A 112 -13.50 -14.20 -20.28
N ASN A 113 -13.08 -14.40 -21.54
CA ASN A 113 -13.87 -15.04 -22.57
C ASN A 113 -13.00 -16.03 -23.36
N PRO A 114 -13.58 -17.12 -23.91
CA PRO A 114 -12.88 -17.98 -24.84
C PRO A 114 -12.47 -17.22 -26.11
N GLY A 115 -11.42 -17.70 -26.78
CA GLY A 115 -10.92 -17.15 -28.05
C GLY A 115 -9.60 -16.39 -27.94
N GLU A 116 -8.83 -16.39 -29.03
CA GLU A 116 -7.56 -15.65 -29.21
C GLU A 116 -6.44 -15.93 -28.18
N ASP A 117 -6.44 -17.09 -27.51
CA ASP A 117 -5.43 -17.43 -26.49
C ASP A 117 -3.99 -17.19 -27.00
N ASN A 118 -3.68 -17.68 -28.21
CA ASN A 118 -2.36 -17.51 -28.81
C ASN A 118 -1.99 -16.05 -29.05
N GLU A 119 -2.92 -15.21 -29.53
CA GLU A 119 -2.65 -13.79 -29.76
C GLU A 119 -2.48 -13.02 -28.45
N ARG A 120 -3.29 -13.33 -27.43
CA ARG A 120 -3.14 -12.77 -26.08
C ARG A 120 -1.79 -13.13 -25.49
N LYS A 121 -1.36 -14.39 -25.60
CA LYS A 121 -0.03 -14.86 -25.15
C LYS A 121 1.10 -14.17 -25.89
N LYS A 122 1.02 -14.03 -27.22
CA LYS A 122 2.02 -13.28 -28.00
C LYS A 122 2.13 -11.82 -27.53
N ARG A 123 0.99 -11.14 -27.34
CA ARG A 123 0.93 -9.78 -26.80
C ARG A 123 1.61 -9.69 -25.43
N TRP A 124 1.23 -10.55 -24.48
CA TRP A 124 1.82 -10.55 -23.15
C TRP A 124 3.29 -10.97 -23.13
N SER A 125 3.70 -11.90 -24.00
CA SER A 125 5.11 -12.29 -24.16
C SER A 125 5.96 -11.10 -24.59
N LYS A 126 5.51 -10.35 -25.61
CA LYS A 126 6.14 -9.10 -26.05
C LYS A 126 6.17 -8.05 -24.95
N THR A 127 5.05 -7.81 -24.26
CA THR A 127 4.94 -6.81 -23.19
C THR A 127 5.87 -7.12 -22.02
N LEU A 128 5.92 -8.36 -21.55
CA LEU A 128 6.66 -8.75 -20.35
C LEU A 128 8.13 -9.08 -20.63
N GLY A 129 8.51 -9.32 -21.88
CA GLY A 129 9.84 -9.82 -22.25
C GLY A 129 10.09 -11.25 -21.75
N ILE A 130 9.03 -12.06 -21.62
CA ILE A 130 9.13 -13.47 -21.23
C ILE A 130 8.90 -14.33 -22.49
N PRO A 131 9.75 -15.33 -22.77
CA PRO A 131 9.61 -16.17 -23.97
C PRO A 131 8.24 -16.86 -24.05
N LEU A 132 7.64 -16.92 -25.24
CA LEU A 132 6.33 -17.52 -25.46
C LEU A 132 6.23 -18.98 -24.95
N ARG A 133 7.31 -19.76 -25.06
CA ARG A 133 7.42 -21.14 -24.51
C ARG A 133 7.25 -21.26 -22.99
N ASN A 134 7.26 -20.14 -22.28
CA ASN A 134 7.03 -20.10 -20.83
C ASN A 134 5.58 -19.80 -20.45
N PHE A 135 4.71 -19.51 -21.43
CA PHE A 135 3.29 -19.33 -21.21
C PHE A 135 2.60 -20.70 -21.13
N THR A 136 1.82 -20.92 -20.07
CA THR A 136 1.03 -22.14 -19.87
C THR A 136 -0.35 -22.03 -20.54
N ALA A 137 -1.20 -23.05 -20.40
CA ALA A 137 -2.61 -22.95 -20.79
C ALA A 137 -3.28 -21.73 -20.11
N ALA A 138 -4.12 -21.00 -20.85
CA ALA A 138 -4.87 -19.86 -20.35
C ALA A 138 -6.20 -20.33 -19.78
N PRO A 139 -6.41 -20.31 -18.45
CA PRO A 139 -7.70 -20.61 -17.87
C PRO A 139 -8.70 -19.49 -18.17
N ILE A 140 -9.96 -19.88 -18.39
CA ILE A 140 -11.06 -18.91 -18.54
C ILE A 140 -11.66 -18.63 -17.16
N ASP A 141 -11.84 -17.36 -16.82
CA ASP A 141 -12.55 -16.92 -15.62
C ASP A 141 -13.57 -15.84 -16.00
N PHE A 142 -14.84 -16.21 -16.10
CA PHE A 142 -15.90 -15.28 -16.51
C PHE A 142 -16.16 -14.15 -15.49
N ARG A 143 -15.55 -14.18 -14.30
CA ARG A 143 -15.73 -13.16 -13.26
C ARG A 143 -14.81 -11.95 -13.46
N ILE A 144 -13.72 -12.10 -14.20
CA ILE A 144 -12.82 -10.99 -14.52
C ILE A 144 -13.31 -10.25 -15.76
N ARG A 145 -12.97 -8.96 -15.86
CA ARG A 145 -13.34 -8.11 -17.01
C ARG A 145 -12.19 -7.84 -17.97
N LYS A 146 -10.97 -8.11 -17.53
CA LYS A 146 -9.70 -7.88 -18.24
C LYS A 146 -8.82 -9.10 -17.99
N ASP A 147 -7.88 -9.34 -18.90
CA ASP A 147 -6.84 -10.34 -18.68
C ASP A 147 -6.18 -10.12 -17.31
N ASN A 148 -6.02 -11.20 -16.55
CA ASN A 148 -5.27 -11.19 -15.30
C ASN A 148 -4.06 -12.10 -15.47
N VAL A 149 -2.87 -11.56 -15.30
CA VAL A 149 -1.63 -12.28 -15.64
C VAL A 149 -0.89 -12.63 -14.38
N GLN A 150 -0.64 -13.92 -14.20
CA GLN A 150 0.19 -14.44 -13.14
C GLN A 150 1.59 -14.77 -13.69
N VAL A 151 2.61 -14.09 -13.17
CA VAL A 151 4.02 -14.45 -13.37
C VAL A 151 4.52 -15.25 -12.17
N TYR A 152 5.24 -16.34 -12.42
CA TYR A 152 5.70 -17.17 -11.31
C TYR A 152 7.00 -17.93 -11.56
N LEU A 153 7.73 -18.17 -10.48
CA LEU A 153 8.93 -18.99 -10.42
C LEU A 153 8.81 -19.92 -9.21
N ASN A 154 8.61 -21.21 -9.49
CA ASN A 154 8.54 -22.25 -8.45
C ASN A 154 9.92 -22.44 -7.80
N SER A 155 10.06 -22.01 -6.54
CA SER A 155 11.24 -22.24 -5.71
C SER A 155 10.87 -22.04 -4.25
N ILE A 156 10.81 -23.13 -3.48
CA ILE A 156 10.53 -23.05 -2.05
C ILE A 156 11.61 -22.24 -1.33
N VAL A 157 12.88 -22.43 -1.69
CA VAL A 157 14.00 -21.73 -1.04
C VAL A 157 13.87 -20.21 -1.19
N LEU A 158 13.50 -19.77 -2.38
CA LEU A 158 13.38 -18.34 -2.68
C LEU A 158 12.22 -17.68 -1.94
N VAL A 159 11.11 -18.39 -1.74
CA VAL A 159 9.98 -17.85 -0.98
C VAL A 159 10.29 -17.78 0.52
N GLU A 160 11.01 -18.77 1.07
CA GLU A 160 11.46 -18.73 2.48
C GLU A 160 12.47 -17.61 2.71
N LEU A 161 13.42 -17.42 1.79
CA LEU A 161 14.34 -16.28 1.81
C LEU A 161 13.57 -14.95 1.84
N LEU A 162 12.61 -14.75 0.92
CA LEU A 162 11.86 -13.49 0.88
C LEU A 162 10.99 -13.26 2.13
N LYS A 163 10.44 -14.31 2.73
CA LYS A 163 9.74 -14.19 4.03
C LYS A 163 10.69 -13.73 5.12
N ASN A 164 11.88 -14.34 5.23
CA ASN A 164 12.84 -13.96 6.27
C ASN A 164 13.39 -12.55 6.04
N VAL A 165 13.70 -12.19 4.78
CA VAL A 165 14.07 -10.82 4.39
C VAL A 165 12.97 -9.83 4.79
N TYR A 166 11.71 -10.13 4.50
CA TYR A 166 10.60 -9.27 4.89
C TYR A 166 10.52 -9.06 6.40
N GLU A 167 10.53 -10.15 7.18
CA GLU A 167 10.45 -10.08 8.64
C GLU A 167 11.61 -9.28 9.25
N LYS A 168 12.84 -9.52 8.77
CA LYS A 168 14.04 -8.83 9.26
C LYS A 168 14.09 -7.35 8.87
N LEU A 169 13.46 -6.97 7.76
CA LEU A 169 13.43 -5.58 7.30
C LEU A 169 12.23 -4.77 7.79
N LYS A 170 11.27 -5.36 8.51
CA LYS A 170 10.16 -4.59 9.11
C LYS A 170 10.64 -3.40 9.94
N PRO A 171 11.65 -3.52 10.84
CA PRO A 171 12.17 -2.39 11.60
C PRO A 171 12.79 -1.30 10.72
N VAL A 172 13.48 -1.71 9.64
CA VAL A 172 14.13 -0.80 8.67
C VAL A 172 13.09 -0.02 7.87
N ILE A 173 11.96 -0.64 7.53
CA ILE A 173 10.86 0.03 6.83
C ILE A 173 10.28 1.14 7.70
N VAL A 174 10.03 0.88 8.99
CA VAL A 174 9.40 1.83 9.93
C VAL A 174 10.37 2.79 10.60
N SER A 175 11.65 2.80 10.20
CA SER A 175 12.65 3.77 10.67
C SER A 175 13.05 4.78 9.57
N ASN A 176 12.54 4.62 8.35
CA ASN A 176 12.92 5.45 7.22
C ASN A 176 11.70 5.85 6.36
N VAL A 177 11.42 7.15 6.27
CA VAL A 177 10.25 7.70 5.57
C VAL A 177 10.20 7.25 4.11
N LYS A 178 11.35 7.22 3.44
CA LYS A 178 11.45 6.82 2.03
C LYS A 178 11.10 5.34 1.85
N PHE A 179 11.56 4.49 2.76
CA PHE A 179 11.32 3.05 2.71
C PHE A 179 9.88 2.69 3.08
N ALA A 180 9.32 3.31 4.14
CA ALA A 180 7.91 3.17 4.49
C ALA A 180 6.99 3.60 3.35
N ALA A 181 7.26 4.76 2.73
CA ALA A 181 6.46 5.26 1.61
C ALA A 181 6.55 4.33 0.39
N ALA A 182 7.76 3.89 0.01
CA ALA A 182 7.97 2.95 -1.09
C ALA A 182 7.29 1.59 -0.84
N TYR A 183 7.40 1.06 0.37
CA TYR A 183 6.72 -0.18 0.76
C TYR A 183 5.20 -0.04 0.66
N LEU A 184 4.61 1.01 1.25
CA LEU A 184 3.18 1.26 1.16
C LEU A 184 2.73 1.54 -0.27
N ARG A 185 3.56 2.12 -1.12
CA ARG A 185 3.27 2.32 -2.55
C ARG A 185 3.12 0.99 -3.27
N GLY A 186 3.98 0.01 -2.96
CA GLY A 186 3.84 -1.38 -3.42
C GLY A 186 2.56 -2.04 -2.90
N ILE A 187 2.29 -1.95 -1.60
CA ILE A 187 1.08 -2.50 -0.98
C ILE A 187 -0.18 -1.89 -1.60
N PHE A 188 -0.23 -0.56 -1.75
CA PHE A 188 -1.37 0.14 -2.31
C PHE A 188 -1.60 -0.20 -3.79
N ALA A 189 -0.52 -0.40 -4.54
CA ALA A 189 -0.63 -0.84 -5.93
C ALA A 189 -1.32 -2.21 -6.04
N GLY A 190 -1.03 -3.16 -5.13
CA GLY A 190 -1.73 -4.44 -5.07
C GLY A 190 -3.12 -4.33 -4.43
N GLU A 191 -3.15 -4.09 -3.11
CA GLU A 191 -4.33 -4.21 -2.25
C GLU A 191 -5.14 -2.92 -2.09
N GLY A 192 -4.63 -1.80 -2.59
CA GLY A 192 -5.25 -0.49 -2.39
C GLY A 192 -6.51 -0.28 -3.22
N CYS A 193 -7.49 0.46 -2.68
CA CYS A 193 -8.65 0.90 -3.43
C CYS A 193 -8.91 2.40 -3.24
N VAL A 194 -9.39 3.07 -4.28
CA VAL A 194 -9.73 4.50 -4.25
C VAL A 194 -11.26 4.64 -4.33
N LEU A 195 -11.87 5.25 -3.32
CA LEU A 195 -13.32 5.41 -3.20
C LEU A 195 -13.67 6.90 -3.40
N LEU A 196 -14.54 7.18 -4.36
CA LEU A 196 -15.03 8.54 -4.65
C LEU A 196 -16.48 8.67 -4.16
N LYS A 197 -16.88 9.88 -3.75
CA LYS A 197 -18.29 10.23 -3.54
C LYS A 197 -19.02 10.31 -4.89
N LYS A 198 -20.36 10.33 -4.86
CA LYS A 198 -21.19 10.59 -6.05
C LYS A 198 -20.81 11.91 -6.75
N SER A 199 -20.36 12.91 -6.00
CA SER A 199 -19.88 14.19 -6.53
C SER A 199 -18.49 14.12 -7.20
N GLY A 200 -17.84 12.96 -7.25
CA GLY A 200 -16.50 12.77 -7.79
C GLY A 200 -15.36 13.06 -6.81
N VAL A 201 -15.64 13.69 -5.67
CA VAL A 201 -14.64 14.00 -4.63
C VAL A 201 -14.07 12.73 -4.02
N LEU A 202 -12.74 12.69 -3.80
CA LEU A 202 -12.09 11.59 -3.10
C LEU A 202 -12.66 11.46 -1.69
N PHE A 203 -13.24 10.30 -1.38
CA PHE A 203 -13.82 10.05 -0.07
C PHE A 203 -12.76 9.48 0.88
N HIS A 204 -12.17 8.36 0.50
CA HIS A 204 -11.10 7.69 1.22
C HIS A 204 -10.35 6.74 0.28
N VAL A 205 -9.21 6.26 0.75
CA VAL A 205 -8.53 5.11 0.17
C VAL A 205 -8.58 3.95 1.16
N ASP A 206 -8.71 2.73 0.69
CA ASP A 206 -8.73 1.52 1.52
C ASP A 206 -7.48 0.68 1.29
N PHE A 207 -7.01 0.03 2.34
CA PHE A 207 -6.10 -1.11 2.26
C PHE A 207 -6.89 -2.38 2.59
N ALA A 208 -6.93 -3.35 1.68
CA ALA A 208 -7.57 -4.64 1.91
C ALA A 208 -6.54 -5.71 2.31
N THR A 209 -6.84 -6.52 3.31
CA THR A 209 -6.10 -7.75 3.63
C THR A 209 -6.89 -8.54 4.67
N LYS A 210 -6.80 -9.87 4.60
CA LYS A 210 -7.37 -10.77 5.60
C LYS A 210 -6.44 -11.06 6.78
N ASP A 211 -5.15 -10.75 6.63
CA ASP A 211 -4.14 -11.03 7.64
C ASP A 211 -4.05 -9.86 8.63
N GLU A 212 -4.48 -10.10 9.87
CA GLU A 212 -4.46 -9.09 10.93
C GLU A 212 -3.04 -8.61 11.25
N SER A 213 -2.02 -9.47 11.12
CA SER A 213 -0.63 -9.07 11.37
C SER A 213 -0.14 -8.06 10.33
N SER A 214 -0.49 -8.26 9.05
CA SER A 214 -0.29 -7.29 7.99
C SER A 214 -1.04 -5.98 8.22
N VAL A 215 -2.29 -6.02 8.70
CA VAL A 215 -3.04 -4.80 9.06
C VAL A 215 -2.28 -3.97 10.08
N MET A 216 -1.79 -4.61 11.15
CA MET A 216 -1.04 -3.92 12.20
C MET A 216 0.24 -3.30 11.66
N PHE A 217 0.97 -4.02 10.81
CA PHE A 217 2.20 -3.49 10.21
C PHE A 217 1.95 -2.34 9.23
N TYR A 218 0.90 -2.42 8.40
CA TYR A 218 0.54 -1.32 7.49
C TYR A 218 0.17 -0.05 8.27
N LYS A 219 -0.57 -0.21 9.37
CA LYS A 219 -0.92 0.88 10.28
C LYS A 219 0.30 1.49 10.95
N GLN A 220 1.25 0.67 11.38
CA GLN A 220 2.52 1.15 11.91
C GLN A 220 3.28 1.99 10.88
N CYS A 221 3.34 1.55 9.62
CA CYS A 221 3.95 2.33 8.54
C CYS A 221 3.22 3.67 8.32
N LEU A 222 1.88 3.67 8.32
CA LEU A 222 1.08 4.90 8.15
C LEU A 222 1.28 5.87 9.31
N ASN A 223 1.28 5.39 10.56
CA ASN A 223 1.53 6.22 11.74
C ASN A 223 2.92 6.85 11.70
N PHE A 224 3.94 6.06 11.32
CA PHE A 224 5.30 6.57 11.14
C PHE A 224 5.40 7.66 10.06
N LEU A 225 4.53 7.63 9.05
CA LEU A 225 4.43 8.65 7.99
C LEU A 225 3.48 9.80 8.35
N GLU A 226 2.99 9.85 9.59
CA GLU A 226 2.04 10.84 10.10
C GLU A 226 0.70 10.83 9.36
N ILE A 227 0.26 9.65 8.91
CA ILE A 227 -1.02 9.44 8.23
C ILE A 227 -1.96 8.70 9.17
N ALA A 228 -2.99 9.38 9.66
CA ALA A 228 -4.01 8.75 10.47
C ALA A 228 -4.89 7.80 9.64
N HIS A 229 -5.34 6.71 10.26
CA HIS A 229 -6.10 5.66 9.61
C HIS A 229 -7.35 5.29 10.43
N GLY A 230 -8.35 4.73 9.75
CA GLY A 230 -9.58 4.23 10.38
C GLY A 230 -9.41 2.90 11.12
N LYS A 231 -10.50 2.46 11.74
CA LYS A 231 -10.62 1.13 12.35
C LYS A 231 -10.62 0.05 11.27
N TYR A 232 -10.09 -1.13 11.62
CA TYR A 232 -10.16 -2.29 10.73
C TYR A 232 -11.57 -2.89 10.76
N MET A 233 -12.15 -3.08 9.58
CA MET A 233 -13.50 -3.60 9.41
C MET A 233 -13.42 -5.07 9.02
N LYS A 234 -13.54 -6.00 9.97
CA LYS A 234 -13.40 -7.45 9.73
C LYS A 234 -14.31 -7.96 8.60
N ARG A 235 -15.57 -7.50 8.54
CA ARG A 235 -16.51 -7.90 7.47
C ARG A 235 -16.06 -7.47 6.07
N GLY A 236 -15.38 -6.33 5.96
CA GLY A 236 -14.86 -5.81 4.70
C GLY A 236 -13.39 -6.16 4.45
N LEU A 237 -12.72 -6.82 5.41
CA LEU A 237 -11.29 -7.13 5.40
C LEU A 237 -10.43 -5.94 4.99
N LYS A 238 -10.77 -4.74 5.48
CA LYS A 238 -10.12 -3.49 5.06
C LYS A 238 -10.14 -2.41 6.13
N PHE A 239 -9.29 -1.41 5.96
CA PHE A 239 -9.34 -0.17 6.76
C PHE A 239 -9.10 1.07 5.86
N PRO A 240 -9.79 2.19 6.14
CA PRO A 240 -9.69 3.38 5.31
C PRO A 240 -8.62 4.36 5.81
N VAL A 241 -8.08 5.16 4.90
CA VAL A 241 -7.40 6.44 5.16
C VAL A 241 -8.28 7.54 4.57
N TYR A 242 -8.70 8.49 5.41
CA TYR A 242 -9.65 9.54 5.04
C TYR A 242 -9.22 10.88 5.63
N GLY A 243 -9.86 11.96 5.18
CA GLY A 243 -9.56 13.32 5.62
C GLY A 243 -8.50 13.99 4.75
N TYR A 244 -8.65 15.30 4.54
CA TYR A 244 -7.82 16.04 3.59
C TYR A 244 -6.34 16.03 3.96
N LYS A 245 -5.99 16.32 5.23
CA LYS A 245 -4.58 16.32 5.70
C LYS A 245 -3.88 14.98 5.41
N ASN A 246 -4.52 13.86 5.75
CA ASN A 246 -4.01 12.51 5.49
C ASN A 246 -3.86 12.21 4.00
N LEU A 247 -4.88 12.51 3.18
CA LEU A 247 -4.85 12.26 1.74
C LEU A 247 -3.84 13.18 1.02
N LYS A 248 -3.63 14.40 1.50
CA LYS A 248 -2.59 15.30 1.02
C LYS A 248 -1.21 14.72 1.30
N ARG A 249 -0.96 14.26 2.54
CA ARG A 249 0.28 13.60 2.92
C ARG A 249 0.54 12.33 2.11
N PHE A 250 -0.51 11.53 1.89
CA PHE A 250 -0.49 10.34 1.03
C PHE A 250 -0.05 10.67 -0.40
N LYS A 251 -0.54 11.80 -0.95
CA LYS A 251 -0.18 12.32 -2.27
C LYS A 251 1.27 12.82 -2.32
N GLU A 252 1.70 13.60 -1.34
CA GLU A 252 3.06 14.15 -1.24
C GLU A 252 4.11 13.04 -1.20
N LEU A 253 3.84 11.94 -0.50
CA LEU A 253 4.70 10.76 -0.44
C LEU A 253 4.60 9.85 -1.69
N GLY A 254 3.66 10.14 -2.59
CA GLY A 254 3.46 9.41 -3.83
C GLY A 254 3.02 7.96 -3.64
N ILE A 255 2.29 7.63 -2.57
CA ILE A 255 1.88 6.23 -2.28
C ILE A 255 0.88 5.70 -3.33
N HIS A 256 0.08 6.57 -3.94
CA HIS A 256 -0.88 6.23 -5.00
C HIS A 256 -0.28 6.06 -6.39
N THR A 257 1.02 6.29 -6.58
CA THR A 257 1.57 6.56 -7.93
C THR A 257 1.90 5.33 -8.76
N LEU A 258 2.13 4.18 -8.13
CA LEU A 258 2.66 2.99 -8.81
C LEU A 258 1.60 2.30 -9.70
N HIS A 259 0.34 2.19 -9.24
CA HIS A 259 -0.73 1.64 -10.06
C HIS A 259 -1.42 2.74 -10.86
N PRO A 260 -1.40 2.70 -12.20
CA PRO A 260 -1.86 3.81 -13.04
C PRO A 260 -3.35 4.16 -12.93
N GLU A 261 -4.24 3.16 -12.96
CA GLU A 261 -5.68 3.41 -12.83
C GLU A 261 -6.04 3.97 -11.45
N LYS A 262 -5.45 3.40 -10.38
CA LYS A 262 -5.61 3.90 -9.01
C LYS A 262 -5.07 5.33 -8.88
N ARG A 263 -3.89 5.63 -9.45
CA ARG A 263 -3.31 6.98 -9.52
C ARG A 263 -4.26 7.96 -10.17
N ALA A 264 -4.74 7.66 -11.38
CA ALA A 264 -5.64 8.55 -12.13
C ALA A 264 -6.94 8.80 -11.35
N LYS A 265 -7.52 7.75 -10.76
CA LYS A 265 -8.73 7.85 -9.94
C LYS A 265 -8.50 8.70 -8.68
N PHE A 266 -7.36 8.52 -8.01
CA PHE A 266 -6.97 9.29 -6.84
C PHE A 266 -6.80 10.77 -7.20
N GLU A 267 -6.01 11.08 -8.23
CA GLU A 267 -5.71 12.46 -8.63
C GLU A 267 -6.96 13.23 -9.03
N ARG A 268 -7.83 12.63 -9.84
CA ARG A 268 -9.11 13.24 -10.23
C ARG A 268 -9.99 13.52 -9.01
N GLY A 269 -10.09 12.56 -8.09
CA GLY A 269 -10.88 12.72 -6.88
C GLY A 269 -10.31 13.76 -5.93
N PHE A 270 -8.98 13.80 -5.80
CA PHE A 270 -8.27 14.73 -4.93
C PHE A 270 -8.34 16.16 -5.46
N ALA A 271 -8.19 16.37 -6.78
CA ALA A 271 -8.35 17.68 -7.41
C ALA A 271 -9.75 18.28 -7.22
N SER A 272 -10.76 17.43 -6.98
CA SER A 272 -12.14 17.86 -6.74
C SER A 272 -12.40 18.33 -5.29
N TYR A 273 -11.40 18.28 -4.39
CA TYR A 273 -11.53 18.82 -3.03
C TYR A 273 -11.63 20.35 -3.05
N ARG A 274 -12.86 20.88 -3.08
CA ARG A 274 -13.11 22.34 -3.01
C ARG A 274 -12.88 22.92 -1.61
N ARG A 275 -13.03 22.11 -0.57
CA ARG A 275 -12.84 22.52 0.82
C ARG A 275 -11.46 22.06 1.28
N THR A 276 -10.43 22.82 0.94
CA THR A 276 -9.08 22.64 1.49
C THR A 276 -9.04 23.07 2.96
N ASN A 277 -9.88 24.04 3.34
CA ASN A 277 -10.01 24.58 4.70
C ASN A 277 -11.15 23.90 5.50
N VAL A 278 -11.29 22.57 5.40
CA VAL A 278 -12.04 21.84 6.45
C VAL A 278 -11.15 21.77 7.68
N MET A 279 -11.11 22.89 8.38
CA MET A 279 -10.56 23.06 9.71
C MET A 279 -11.10 21.97 10.62
N ASP A 280 -10.23 21.35 11.42
CA ASP A 280 -10.66 20.39 12.42
C ASP A 280 -11.65 21.04 13.39
N GLY A 281 -12.55 20.24 13.97
CA GLY A 281 -13.56 20.77 14.90
C GLY A 281 -12.94 21.47 16.11
N GLU A 282 -11.83 20.93 16.65
CA GLU A 282 -11.09 21.55 17.75
C GLU A 282 -10.30 22.77 17.28
N GLU A 283 -9.63 22.69 16.13
CA GLU A 283 -8.92 23.83 15.52
C GLU A 283 -9.87 25.03 15.28
N ALA A 284 -11.09 24.76 14.82
CA ALA A 284 -12.12 25.77 14.67
C ALA A 284 -12.62 26.34 16.02
N ARG A 285 -12.68 25.50 17.06
CA ARG A 285 -13.04 25.94 18.41
C ARG A 285 -11.93 26.80 19.04
N GLU A 286 -10.67 26.43 18.87
CA GLU A 286 -9.52 27.24 19.29
C GLU A 286 -9.52 28.60 18.61
N LEU A 287 -9.79 28.66 17.30
CA LEU A 287 -9.91 29.92 16.58
C LEU A 287 -11.12 30.75 17.05
N VAL A 288 -12.24 30.13 17.39
CA VAL A 288 -13.36 30.85 18.05
C VAL A 288 -12.89 31.46 19.37
N LEU A 289 -12.18 30.72 20.22
CA LEU A 289 -11.66 31.24 21.49
C LEU A 289 -10.66 32.39 21.27
N GLN A 290 -9.76 32.27 20.30
CA GLN A 290 -8.83 33.34 19.93
C GLN A 290 -9.57 34.62 19.47
N GLN A 291 -10.63 34.47 18.67
CA GLN A 291 -11.46 35.61 18.27
C GLN A 291 -12.18 36.24 19.47
N LEU A 292 -12.67 35.44 20.42
CA LEU A 292 -13.35 35.92 21.62
C LEU A 292 -12.41 36.54 22.65
N ALA A 293 -11.13 36.18 22.65
CA ALA A 293 -10.10 36.82 23.48
C ALA A 293 -9.87 38.30 23.10
N SER A 294 -10.20 38.68 21.85
CA SER A 294 -10.17 40.09 21.41
C SER A 294 -11.40 40.92 21.84
N GLY A 295 -12.35 40.28 22.53
CA GLY A 295 -13.58 40.87 23.02
C GLY A 295 -14.84 40.15 22.53
N PRO A 296 -16.02 40.49 23.08
CA PRO A 296 -17.24 39.75 22.81
C PRO A 296 -17.69 39.84 21.34
N LYS A 297 -18.11 38.71 20.75
CA LYS A 297 -18.54 38.60 19.34
C LYS A 297 -19.89 37.91 19.19
N THR A 298 -20.63 38.26 18.14
CA THR A 298 -21.84 37.57 17.67
C THR A 298 -21.50 36.33 16.85
N TYR A 299 -22.49 35.47 16.62
CA TYR A 299 -22.33 34.32 15.71
C TYR A 299 -21.90 34.72 14.30
N ASP A 300 -22.42 35.84 13.79
CA ASP A 300 -22.16 36.32 12.43
C ASP A 300 -20.72 36.87 12.30
N GLU A 301 -20.24 37.63 13.29
CA GLU A 301 -18.85 38.08 13.36
C GLU A 301 -17.87 36.89 13.42
N LEU A 302 -18.16 35.89 14.26
CA LEU A 302 -17.35 34.66 14.35
C LEU A 302 -17.40 33.86 13.04
N ALA A 303 -18.56 33.73 12.42
CA ALA A 303 -18.74 33.02 11.16
C ALA A 303 -17.97 33.69 10.02
N ALA A 304 -18.04 35.01 9.93
CA ALA A 304 -17.28 35.79 8.97
C ALA A 304 -15.77 35.67 9.19
N ALA A 305 -15.29 35.80 10.44
CA ALA A 305 -13.88 35.70 10.78
C ALA A 305 -13.28 34.33 10.44
N LEU A 306 -14.04 33.25 10.62
CA LEU A 306 -13.58 31.87 10.34
C LEU A 306 -13.90 31.40 8.92
N GLY A 307 -14.60 32.19 8.10
CA GLY A 307 -15.08 31.78 6.78
C GLY A 307 -16.03 30.56 6.85
N LYS A 308 -16.90 30.51 7.86
CA LYS A 308 -17.86 29.42 8.09
C LYS A 308 -19.30 29.91 7.96
N ALA A 309 -20.23 28.96 7.77
CA ALA A 309 -21.64 29.27 7.88
C ALA A 309 -22.00 29.58 9.33
N ARG A 310 -22.81 30.61 9.57
CA ARG A 310 -23.36 30.99 10.88
C ARG A 310 -23.92 29.80 11.65
N THR A 311 -24.69 28.95 10.96
CA THR A 311 -25.29 27.73 11.52
C THR A 311 -24.24 26.76 12.06
N THR A 312 -23.04 26.71 11.48
CA THR A 312 -21.95 25.85 11.97
C THR A 312 -21.41 26.37 13.29
N ILE A 313 -21.18 27.69 13.41
CA ILE A 313 -20.74 28.31 14.66
C ILE A 313 -21.80 28.10 15.76
N GLN A 314 -23.06 28.40 15.43
CA GLN A 314 -24.19 28.34 16.35
C GLN A 314 -24.54 26.92 16.80
N ALA A 315 -24.55 25.93 15.89
CA ALA A 315 -25.01 24.58 16.21
C ALA A 315 -23.88 23.66 16.72
N HIS A 316 -22.62 23.92 16.38
CA HIS A 316 -21.53 22.99 16.66
C HIS A 316 -20.40 23.55 17.52
N HIS A 317 -19.95 24.78 17.29
CA HIS A 317 -18.75 25.27 17.98
C HIS A 317 -19.08 25.87 19.34
N ILE A 318 -19.96 26.88 19.37
CA ILE A 318 -20.30 27.58 20.61
C ILE A 318 -20.97 26.67 21.66
N PRO A 319 -21.97 25.83 21.34
CA PRO A 319 -22.59 24.97 22.35
C PRO A 319 -21.61 24.00 23.02
N ILE A 320 -20.62 23.50 22.27
CA ILE A 320 -19.58 22.62 22.82
C ILE A 320 -18.66 23.41 23.75
N LEU A 321 -18.24 24.61 23.35
CA LEU A 321 -17.39 25.48 24.16
C LEU A 321 -18.11 25.96 25.44
N GLU A 322 -19.40 26.30 25.34
CA GLU A 322 -20.25 26.72 26.46
C GLU A 322 -20.41 25.56 27.46
N LYS A 323 -20.68 24.35 26.95
CA LYS A 323 -20.74 23.13 27.80
C LYS A 323 -19.42 22.82 28.49
N ARG A 324 -18.27 23.18 27.89
CA ARG A 324 -16.93 23.06 28.49
C ARG A 324 -16.61 24.20 29.46
N GLY A 325 -17.49 25.20 29.60
CA GLY A 325 -17.25 26.37 30.43
C GLY A 325 -16.17 27.33 29.89
N LEU A 326 -15.86 27.25 28.59
CA LEU A 326 -14.81 28.07 27.96
C LEU A 326 -15.36 29.36 27.34
N VAL A 327 -16.67 29.42 27.10
CA VAL A 327 -17.37 30.62 26.65
C VAL A 327 -18.67 30.78 27.41
N ARG A 328 -19.13 32.02 27.54
CA ARG A 328 -20.44 32.35 28.11
C ARG A 328 -21.11 33.47 27.32
N ARG A 329 -22.40 33.68 27.56
CA ARG A 329 -23.13 34.83 27.03
C ARG A 329 -22.76 36.08 27.82
N ALA A 330 -22.37 37.14 27.12
CA ALA A 330 -22.01 38.43 27.71
C ALA A 330 -23.24 39.35 27.80
N VAL A 331 -23.57 40.05 26.72
CA VAL A 331 -24.71 40.98 26.62
C VAL A 331 -25.40 40.85 25.25
N LYS A 332 -26.60 41.42 25.10
CA LYS A 332 -27.27 41.50 23.79
C LYS A 332 -26.84 42.77 23.04
N ARG A 333 -26.63 42.63 21.73
CA ARG A 333 -26.49 43.75 20.78
C ARG A 333 -27.68 43.67 19.82
N GLY A 334 -28.73 44.44 20.11
CA GLY A 334 -30.02 44.29 19.45
C GLY A 334 -30.63 42.90 19.73
N ALA A 335 -30.97 42.17 18.67
CA ALA A 335 -31.51 40.80 18.78
C ALA A 335 -30.42 39.72 18.93
N ALA A 336 -29.14 40.05 18.72
CA ALA A 336 -28.04 39.09 18.75
C ALA A 336 -27.40 38.98 20.14
N TRP A 337 -27.09 37.77 20.57
CA TRP A 337 -26.26 37.52 21.75
C TRP A 337 -24.78 37.68 21.41
N LEU A 338 -24.05 38.40 22.26
CA LEU A 338 -22.59 38.39 22.26
C LEU A 338 -22.10 37.26 23.16
N TRP A 339 -21.08 36.57 22.67
CA TRP A 339 -20.34 35.55 23.39
C TRP A 339 -18.99 36.12 23.80
N GLU A 340 -18.48 35.71 24.96
CA GLU A 340 -17.14 36.04 25.43
C GLU A 340 -16.46 34.77 25.94
N ALA A 341 -15.13 34.76 25.93
CA ALA A 341 -14.36 33.72 26.59
C ALA A 341 -14.50 33.86 28.12
N VAL A 342 -14.53 32.74 28.84
CA VAL A 342 -14.60 32.69 30.31
C VAL A 342 -13.21 32.83 30.92
#